data_AF-A0A2J6X050-F1
#
_entry.id   AF-A0A2J6X050-F1
#
_cell.length_a   1.000
_cell.length_b   1.000
_cell.length_c   1.000
_cell.angle_alpha   90.00
_cell.angle_beta   90.00
_cell.angle_gamma   90.00
#
_symmetry.space_group_name_H-M   'P 1'
#
loop_
_entity.id
_entity.type
_entity.pdbx_description
1 polymer ?
#
loop_
_entity_poly.entity_id
_entity_poly.type
_entity_poly.pdbx_seq_one_letter_code
_entity_poly.pdbx_strand_id
1 'polypeptide(L)'
;MADFTKAGSDRGDLEQQLKHHLISANITYQSYICNIESLTEEELKADLEEYITKIQIEILPLIEQAESLKEENLISKAYQVKSIYNDLIESIKAQLEKVKK
;
A
#
# COMPACT_ATOMS: atom_id res chain seq x y z
N MET A 1 -24.85 3.62 -28.52
CA MET A 1 -25.13 2.59 -27.50
C MET A 1 -23.93 2.60 -26.58
N ALA A 2 -24.06 3.14 -25.36
CA ALA A 2 -22.93 3.22 -24.44
C ALA A 2 -22.54 1.78 -24.02
N ASP A 3 -21.27 1.43 -24.13
CA ASP A 3 -20.71 0.12 -23.75
C ASP A 3 -20.77 -0.05 -22.22
N PHE A 4 -21.94 -0.44 -21.70
CA PHE A 4 -22.13 -0.79 -20.29
C PHE A 4 -21.30 -2.01 -19.85
N THR A 5 -20.76 -2.79 -20.79
CA THR A 5 -19.95 -3.98 -20.54
C THR A 5 -18.53 -3.66 -20.08
N LYS A 6 -17.92 -2.55 -20.53
CA LYS A 6 -16.55 -2.17 -20.11
C LYS A 6 -16.49 -1.66 -18.68
N ALA A 7 -17.46 -0.85 -18.27
CA ALA A 7 -17.51 -0.28 -16.92
C ALA A 7 -17.62 -1.36 -15.81
N GLY A 8 -18.22 -2.51 -16.11
CA GLY A 8 -18.27 -3.66 -15.20
C GLY A 8 -16.94 -4.42 -15.10
N SER A 9 -16.19 -4.50 -16.20
CA SER A 9 -14.87 -5.13 -16.24
C SER A 9 -13.82 -4.33 -15.47
N ASP A 10 -13.73 -3.02 -15.71
CA ASP A 10 -12.76 -2.15 -15.04
C ASP A 10 -12.93 -2.15 -13.51
N ARG A 11 -14.19 -2.22 -13.06
CA ARG A 11 -14.52 -2.34 -11.63
C ARG A 11 -14.05 -3.67 -11.03
N GLY A 12 -14.32 -4.78 -11.73
CA GLY A 12 -13.93 -6.12 -11.27
C GLY A 12 -12.41 -6.29 -11.21
N ASP A 13 -11.71 -5.77 -12.23
CA ASP A 13 -10.25 -5.80 -12.29
C ASP A 13 -9.62 -4.98 -11.16
N LEU A 14 -10.15 -3.77 -10.90
CA LEU A 14 -9.67 -2.95 -9.78
C LEU A 14 -9.94 -3.60 -8.42
N GLU A 15 -11.12 -4.21 -8.23
CA GLU A 15 -11.42 -4.90 -6.98
C GLU A 15 -10.45 -6.05 -6.71
N GLN A 16 -10.13 -6.84 -7.74
CA GLN A 16 -9.18 -7.93 -7.63
C GLN A 16 -7.76 -7.43 -7.33
N GLN A 17 -7.32 -6.36 -8.01
CA GLN A 17 -6.03 -5.72 -7.75
C GLN A 17 -5.94 -5.22 -6.31
N LEU A 18 -6.94 -4.48 -5.83
CA LEU A 18 -6.98 -3.98 -4.45
C LEU A 18 -6.96 -5.12 -3.44
N LYS A 19 -7.65 -6.23 -3.70
CA LYS A 19 -7.62 -7.42 -2.84
C LYS A 19 -6.22 -8.03 -2.77
N HIS A 20 -5.54 -8.17 -3.91
CA HIS A 20 -4.16 -8.66 -3.96
C HIS A 20 -3.21 -7.73 -3.21
N HIS A 21 -3.31 -6.42 -3.42
CA HIS A 21 -2.50 -5.43 -2.71
C HIS A 21 -2.75 -5.45 -1.22
N LEU A 22 -3.99 -5.61 -0.76
CA LEU A 22 -4.32 -5.69 0.66
C LEU A 22 -3.70 -6.92 1.31
N ILE A 23 -3.79 -8.09 0.67
CA ILE A 23 -3.16 -9.32 1.15
C ILE A 23 -1.63 -9.13 1.20
N SER A 24 -1.05 -8.63 0.12
CA SER A 24 0.39 -8.40 0.00
C SER A 24 0.90 -7.43 1.07
N ALA A 25 0.25 -6.28 1.23
CA ALA A 25 0.62 -5.27 2.22
C ALA A 25 0.59 -5.82 3.65
N ASN A 26 -0.44 -6.61 4.01
CA ASN A 26 -0.51 -7.25 5.32
C ASN A 26 0.64 -8.24 5.55
N ILE A 27 0.93 -9.10 4.56
CA ILE A 27 2.02 -10.06 4.65
C ILE A 27 3.37 -9.33 4.78
N THR A 28 3.59 -8.32 3.94
CA THR A 28 4.80 -7.48 3.99
C THR A 28 4.96 -6.84 5.35
N TYR A 29 3.92 -6.20 5.88
CA TYR A 29 3.97 -5.56 7.20
C TYR A 29 4.34 -6.57 8.29
N GLN A 30 3.62 -7.69 8.38
CA GLN A 30 3.89 -8.71 9.41
C GLN A 30 5.31 -9.29 9.29
N SER A 31 5.74 -9.63 8.07
CA SER A 31 7.09 -10.14 7.82
C SER A 31 8.17 -9.13 8.19
N TYR A 32 7.92 -7.85 7.91
CA TYR A 32 8.88 -6.78 8.19
C TYR A 32 9.02 -6.54 9.69
N ILE A 33 7.90 -6.38 10.41
CA ILE A 33 7.91 -6.17 11.86
C ILE A 33 8.60 -7.32 12.62
N CYS A 34 8.48 -8.56 12.15
CA CYS A 34 9.20 -9.70 12.74
C CYS A 34 10.73 -9.59 12.64
N ASN A 35 11.26 -8.87 11.64
CA ASN A 35 12.69 -8.83 11.33
C ASN A 35 13.32 -7.43 11.50
N ILE A 36 12.51 -6.40 11.73
CA ILE A 36 12.91 -4.98 11.73
C ILE A 36 14.06 -4.67 12.71
N GLU A 37 14.14 -5.40 13.83
CA GLU A 37 15.20 -5.23 14.83
C GLU A 37 16.56 -5.73 14.37
N SER A 38 16.59 -6.61 13.37
CA SER A 38 17.84 -7.16 12.80
C SER A 38 18.40 -6.30 11.66
N LEU A 39 17.67 -5.28 11.21
CA LEU A 39 18.05 -4.44 10.08
C LEU A 39 19.00 -3.31 10.52
N THR A 40 19.97 -3.03 9.67
CA THR A 40 20.91 -1.92 9.82
C THR A 40 20.26 -0.58 9.47
N GLU A 41 20.90 0.53 9.88
CA GLU A 41 20.41 1.88 9.54
C GLU A 41 20.32 2.10 8.02
N GLU A 42 21.27 1.55 7.25
CA GLU A 42 21.31 1.68 5.79
C GLU A 42 20.16 0.91 5.13
N GLU A 43 19.89 -0.32 5.57
CA GLU A 43 18.76 -1.13 5.10
C GLU A 43 17.43 -0.44 5.42
N LEU A 44 17.24 0.03 6.66
CA LEU A 44 16.03 0.73 7.08
C LEU A 44 15.78 2.02 6.26
N LYS A 45 16.83 2.75 5.88
CA LYS A 45 16.70 3.94 5.02
C LYS A 45 16.30 3.57 3.59
N ALA A 46 16.93 2.54 3.02
CA ALA A 46 16.59 2.06 1.68
C ALA A 46 15.14 1.57 1.63
N ASP A 47 14.72 0.77 2.62
CA ASP A 47 13.35 0.27 2.73
C ASP A 47 12.34 1.41 2.90
N LEU A 48 12.67 2.42 3.71
CA LEU A 48 11.82 3.60 3.89
C LEU A 48 11.55 4.31 2.56
N GLU A 49 12.59 4.53 1.76
CA GLU A 49 12.47 5.16 0.44
C GLU A 49 11.66 4.27 -0.52
N GLU A 50 11.88 2.96 -0.50
CA GLU A 50 11.14 2.00 -1.33
C GLU A 50 9.65 2.03 -1.02
N TYR A 51 9.25 1.94 0.25
CA TYR A 51 7.83 1.91 0.61
C TYR A 51 7.13 3.25 0.37
N ILE A 52 7.82 4.38 0.57
CA ILE A 52 7.28 5.70 0.20
C ILE A 52 7.04 5.75 -1.31
N THR A 53 8.02 5.32 -2.11
CA THR A 53 7.92 5.29 -3.58
C THR A 53 6.79 4.39 -4.03
N LYS A 54 6.63 3.22 -3.41
CA LYS A 54 5.55 2.28 -3.68
C LYS A 54 4.17 2.89 -3.44
N ILE A 55 3.98 3.63 -2.35
CA ILE A 55 2.72 4.36 -2.13
C ILE A 55 2.46 5.32 -3.28
N GLN A 56 3.46 6.11 -3.68
CA GLN A 56 3.31 7.15 -4.70
C GLN A 56 3.02 6.58 -6.09
N ILE A 57 3.71 5.51 -6.49
CA ILE A 57 3.67 4.98 -7.85
C ILE A 57 2.56 3.94 -8.03
N GLU A 58 2.27 3.13 -7.00
CA GLU A 58 1.30 2.03 -7.13
C GLU A 58 -0.01 2.34 -6.41
N ILE A 59 0.04 2.83 -5.16
CA ILE A 59 -1.16 2.89 -4.31
C ILE A 59 -1.99 4.16 -4.56
N LEU A 60 -1.36 5.32 -4.77
CA LEU A 60 -2.09 6.55 -5.08
C LEU A 60 -2.90 6.44 -6.38
N PRO A 61 -2.36 5.91 -7.50
CA PRO A 61 -3.17 5.71 -8.71
C PRO A 61 -4.38 4.80 -8.50
N LEU A 62 -4.26 3.76 -7.67
CA LEU A 62 -5.38 2.88 -7.34
C LEU A 62 -6.47 3.60 -6.54
N ILE A 63 -6.09 4.52 -5.64
CA ILE A 63 -7.03 5.39 -4.91
C ILE A 63 -7.74 6.32 -5.89
N GLU A 64 -6.99 7.01 -6.74
CA GLU A 64 -7.55 7.94 -7.75
C GLU A 64 -8.51 7.21 -8.70
N GLN A 65 -8.15 5.99 -9.13
CA GLN A 65 -9.00 5.15 -9.96
C GLN A 65 -10.29 4.76 -9.22
N ALA A 66 -10.20 4.34 -7.95
CA ALA A 66 -11.38 4.02 -7.14
C ALA A 66 -12.29 5.25 -6.92
N GLU A 67 -11.71 6.42 -6.68
CA GLU A 67 -12.43 7.69 -6.53
C GLU A 67 -13.13 8.10 -7.83
N SER A 68 -12.47 7.88 -8.97
CA SER A 68 -13.04 8.16 -10.30
C SER A 68 -14.29 7.33 -10.60
N LEU A 69 -14.34 6.08 -10.09
CA LEU A 69 -15.46 5.17 -10.21
C LEU A 69 -16.58 5.46 -9.21
N LYS A 70 -16.34 6.31 -8.19
CA LYS A 70 -17.28 6.68 -7.12
C LYS A 70 -17.82 5.49 -6.33
N GLU A 71 -17.04 4.42 -6.23
CA GLU A 71 -17.40 3.20 -5.52
C GLU A 71 -16.79 3.22 -4.11
N GLU A 72 -17.61 3.58 -3.11
CA GLU A 72 -17.15 3.76 -1.72
C GLU A 72 -16.42 2.53 -1.16
N ASN A 73 -16.87 1.32 -1.53
CA ASN A 73 -16.21 0.08 -1.12
C ASN A 73 -14.79 -0.05 -1.68
N LEU A 74 -14.56 0.36 -2.93
CA LEU A 74 -13.23 0.31 -3.55
C LEU A 74 -12.33 1.41 -3.00
N ILE A 75 -12.88 2.61 -2.80
CA ILE A 75 -12.19 3.73 -2.15
C ILE A 75 -11.72 3.29 -0.77
N SER A 76 -12.62 2.76 0.06
CA SER A 76 -12.27 2.27 1.40
C SER A 76 -11.17 1.21 1.37
N LYS A 77 -11.22 0.24 0.44
CA LYS A 77 -10.18 -0.79 0.31
C LYS A 77 -8.83 -0.17 -0.09
N ALA A 78 -8.82 0.76 -1.04
CA ALA A 78 -7.61 1.44 -1.49
C ALA A 78 -6.95 2.24 -0.36
N TYR A 79 -7.74 2.98 0.42
CA TYR A 79 -7.23 3.68 1.60
C TYR A 79 -6.75 2.74 2.71
N GLN A 80 -7.36 1.55 2.89
CA GLN A 80 -6.85 0.55 3.82
C GLN A 80 -5.45 0.05 3.42
N VAL A 81 -5.22 -0.22 2.13
CA VAL A 81 -3.89 -0.60 1.62
C VAL A 81 -2.87 0.49 1.95
N LYS A 82 -3.20 1.75 1.68
CA LYS A 82 -2.34 2.90 2.01
C LYS A 82 -2.06 2.99 3.51
N SER A 83 -3.06 2.75 4.36
CA SER A 83 -2.88 2.77 5.82
C SER A 83 -1.84 1.76 6.28
N ILE A 84 -1.88 0.52 5.76
CA ILE A 84 -0.91 -0.52 6.15
C ILE A 84 0.51 -0.11 5.78
N TYR A 85 0.72 0.45 4.58
CA TYR A 85 2.05 0.93 4.19
C TYR A 85 2.49 2.15 5.00
N ASN A 86 1.57 3.03 5.39
CA ASN A 86 1.90 4.13 6.30
C ASN A 86 2.32 3.59 7.68
N ASP A 87 1.62 2.60 8.23
CA ASP A 87 1.98 1.98 9.51
C ASP A 87 3.35 1.29 9.44
N LEU A 88 3.67 0.68 8.29
CA LEU A 88 4.99 0.13 8.01
C LEU A 88 6.08 1.22 8.02
N ILE A 89 5.85 2.32 7.30
CA ILE A 89 6.75 3.47 7.23
C ILE A 89 7.01 4.07 8.63
N GLU A 90 5.95 4.24 9.43
CA GLU A 90 6.09 4.77 10.79
C GLU A 90 6.89 3.81 11.68
N SER A 91 6.71 2.50 11.51
CA SER A 91 7.51 1.49 12.22
C SER A 91 8.99 1.55 11.84
N ILE A 92 9.30 1.74 10.54
CA ILE A 92 10.67 1.93 10.05
C ILE A 92 11.31 3.19 10.63
N LYS A 93 10.59 4.32 10.60
CA LYS A 93 11.07 5.58 11.18
C LYS A 93 11.36 5.44 12.67
N ALA A 94 10.45 4.81 13.42
CA ALA A 94 10.63 4.58 14.84
C ALA A 94 11.86 3.71 15.14
N GLN A 95 12.14 2.71 14.29
CA GLN A 95 13.36 1.90 14.42
C GLN A 95 14.62 2.70 14.08
N LEU A 96 14.60 3.51 13.01
CA LEU A 96 15.71 4.40 12.66
C LEU A 96 16.08 5.35 13.81
N GLU A 97 15.10 5.87 14.54
CA GLU A 97 15.35 6.72 15.71
C GLU A 97 16.01 5.98 16.87
N LYS A 98 15.80 4.66 17.00
CA LYS A 98 16.46 3.82 18.01
C LYS A 98 17.90 3.50 17.61
N VAL A 99 18.14 3.17 16.34
CA VAL A 99 19.47 2.77 15.84
C VAL A 99 20.45 3.95 15.78
N LYS A 100 19.96 5.18 15.60
CA LYS A 100 20.79 6.41 15.60
C LYS A 100 21.28 6.86 16.98
N LYS A 101 20.72 6.32 18.07
CA LYS A 101 21.08 6.66 19.45
C LYS A 101 22.17 5.73 19.98
#